data_AF-A0A2M8PYU7-F1
#
_entry.id   AF-A0A2M8PYU7-F1
#
_cell.length_a   1.000
_cell.length_b   1.000
_cell.length_c   1.000
_cell.angle_alpha   90.00
_cell.angle_beta   90.00
_cell.angle_gamma   90.00
#
_symmetry.space_group_name_H-M   'P 1'
#
loop_
_entity.id
_entity.type
_entity.pdbx_description
1 polymer ?
#
loop_
_entity_poly.entity_id
_entity_poly.type
_entity_poly.pdbx_seq_one_letter_code
_entity_poly.pdbx_strand_id
1 'polypeptide(L)'
;MPIDIDKGFMELVQLHEREWGTEMYPHRPSLAELLNAPIVAMWASEVPRSIASSGRSVPRQLSENRPYGRFMLSVHQRLEELDPILSALIVAGKTAPFPNRKLLRLFVQQKPVRILGVRLLLDPSS
;
A
#
# COMPACT_ATOMS: atom_id res chain seq x y z
N MET A 1 11.45 -6.03 9.85
CA MET A 1 12.51 -5.11 9.38
C MET A 1 11.83 -3.88 8.79
N PRO A 2 12.44 -2.68 8.77
CA PRO A 2 11.87 -1.57 8.01
C PRO A 2 11.75 -1.95 6.53
N ILE A 3 10.60 -1.63 5.91
CA ILE A 3 10.40 -1.80 4.47
C ILE A 3 11.26 -0.74 3.77
N ASP A 4 12.31 -1.19 3.11
CA ASP A 4 13.05 -0.36 2.19
C ASP A 4 12.26 -0.29 0.88
N ILE A 5 11.64 0.87 0.65
CA ILE A 5 10.79 1.08 -0.51
C ILE A 5 11.60 1.06 -1.79
N ASP A 6 12.91 1.33 -1.78
CA ASP A 6 13.74 1.42 -2.99
C ASP A 6 14.13 0.08 -3.58
N LYS A 7 13.77 -1.00 -2.88
CA LYS A 7 13.88 -2.38 -3.36
C LYS A 7 13.19 -2.63 -4.70
N GLY A 8 13.75 -3.58 -5.43
CA GLY A 8 13.19 -4.05 -6.69
C GLY A 8 11.85 -4.76 -6.50
N PHE A 9 11.07 -4.88 -7.57
CA PHE A 9 9.76 -5.55 -7.55
C PHE A 9 9.82 -6.94 -6.89
N MET A 10 10.76 -7.78 -7.35
CA MET A 10 10.90 -9.14 -6.85
C MET A 10 11.28 -9.21 -5.37
N GLU A 11 12.12 -8.30 -4.90
CA GLU A 11 12.51 -8.25 -3.48
C GLU A 11 11.32 -7.89 -2.59
N LEU A 12 10.45 -7.01 -3.05
CA LEU A 12 9.22 -6.65 -2.34
C LEU A 12 8.20 -7.80 -2.39
N VAL A 13 8.05 -8.50 -3.50
CA VAL A 13 7.19 -9.70 -3.57
C VAL A 13 7.69 -10.79 -2.61
N GLN A 14 8.99 -11.04 -2.57
CA GLN A 14 9.58 -12.01 -1.63
C GLN A 14 9.40 -11.58 -0.17
N LEU A 15 9.56 -10.28 0.11
CA LEU A 15 9.31 -9.73 1.44
C LEU A 15 7.85 -9.90 1.84
N HIS A 16 6.92 -9.60 0.93
CA HIS A 16 5.49 -9.79 1.13
C HIS A 16 5.15 -11.25 1.47
N GLU A 17 5.63 -12.19 0.66
CA GLU A 17 5.39 -13.63 0.89
C GLU A 17 5.99 -14.11 2.20
N ARG A 18 7.14 -13.57 2.60
CA ARG A 18 7.76 -13.87 3.91
C ARG A 18 6.97 -13.28 5.08
N GLU A 19 6.48 -12.05 4.95
CA GLU A 19 5.77 -11.35 6.02
C GLU A 19 4.35 -11.90 6.24
N TRP A 20 3.65 -12.23 5.17
CA TRP A 20 2.31 -12.78 5.26
C TRP A 20 2.32 -14.30 5.45
N GLY A 21 3.29 -15.03 4.88
CA GLY A 21 3.35 -16.49 5.02
C GLY A 21 2.01 -17.14 4.67
N THR A 22 1.39 -17.77 5.68
CA THR A 22 0.06 -18.42 5.61
C THR A 22 -1.12 -17.50 5.96
N GLU A 23 -0.87 -16.27 6.43
CA GLU A 23 -1.91 -15.29 6.76
C GLU A 23 -2.55 -14.73 5.48
N MET A 24 -3.88 -14.63 5.46
CA MET A 24 -4.65 -14.07 4.36
C MET A 24 -5.17 -12.68 4.74
N TYR A 25 -5.12 -11.75 3.79
CA TYR A 25 -5.86 -10.50 3.86
C TYR A 25 -6.90 -10.43 2.76
N PRO A 26 -7.92 -9.55 2.88
CA PRO A 26 -8.96 -9.44 1.88
C PRO A 26 -8.38 -9.18 0.48
N HIS A 27 -8.73 -10.04 -0.48
CA HIS A 27 -8.26 -9.99 -1.86
C HIS A 27 -6.73 -10.14 -2.03
N ARG A 28 -6.07 -10.92 -1.16
CA ARG A 28 -4.65 -11.27 -1.34
C ARG A 28 -4.43 -11.95 -2.69
N PRO A 29 -3.61 -11.38 -3.60
CA PRO A 29 -3.23 -12.04 -4.82
C PRO A 29 -2.28 -13.20 -4.52
N SER A 30 -2.39 -14.26 -5.30
CA SER A 30 -1.43 -15.35 -5.36
C SER A 30 -0.10 -14.87 -5.96
N LEU A 31 0.98 -15.61 -5.71
CA LEU A 31 2.28 -15.33 -6.33
C LEU A 31 2.18 -15.34 -7.87
N ALA A 32 1.43 -16.28 -8.44
CA ALA A 32 1.23 -16.36 -9.88
C ALA A 32 0.53 -15.11 -10.43
N GLU A 33 -0.49 -14.60 -9.73
CA GLU A 33 -1.15 -13.34 -10.13
C GLU A 33 -0.19 -12.15 -10.02
N LEU A 34 0.61 -12.05 -8.95
CA LEU A 34 1.58 -10.98 -8.79
C LEU A 34 2.61 -10.94 -9.93
N LEU A 35 3.10 -12.10 -10.35
CA LEU A 35 4.13 -12.19 -11.38
C LEU A 35 3.58 -11.95 -12.80
N ASN A 36 2.31 -12.29 -13.04
CA ASN A 36 1.67 -12.17 -14.34
C ASN A 36 0.86 -10.88 -14.52
N ALA A 37 0.51 -10.18 -13.44
CA ALA A 37 -0.28 -8.98 -13.51
C ALA A 37 0.50 -7.83 -14.19
N PRO A 38 -0.15 -7.08 -15.11
CA PRO A 38 0.50 -5.94 -15.74
C PRO A 38 0.69 -4.79 -14.74
N ILE A 39 -0.17 -4.68 -13.72
CA ILE A 39 -0.08 -3.63 -12.72
C ILE A 39 -0.15 -4.24 -11.32
N VAL A 40 0.79 -3.83 -10.45
CA VAL A 40 0.81 -4.22 -9.03
C VAL A 40 0.92 -2.96 -8.17
N ALA A 41 -0.04 -2.77 -7.27
CA ALA A 41 -0.05 -1.66 -6.33
C ALA A 41 0.29 -2.16 -4.91
N MET A 42 1.15 -1.40 -4.23
CA MET A 42 1.64 -1.69 -2.88
C MET A 42 1.05 -0.69 -1.88
N TRP A 43 0.36 -1.20 -0.86
CA TRP A 43 -0.35 -0.40 0.12
C TRP A 43 0.25 -0.57 1.50
N ALA A 44 0.55 0.54 2.17
CA ALA A 44 0.77 0.56 3.60
C ALA A 44 -0.54 0.34 4.33
N SER A 45 -0.55 -0.57 5.31
CA SER A 45 -1.57 -0.56 6.35
C SER A 45 -1.12 0.43 7.41
N GLU A 46 -1.85 1.51 7.65
CA GLU A 46 -1.66 2.24 8.89
C GLU A 46 -2.12 1.33 10.02
N VAL A 47 -1.20 1.00 10.92
CA VAL A 47 -1.58 0.43 12.21
C VAL A 47 -2.22 1.58 12.98
N PRO A 48 -3.51 1.51 13.37
CA PRO A 48 -4.07 2.50 14.27
C PRO A 48 -3.13 2.58 15.46
N ARG A 49 -2.62 3.78 15.78
CA ARG A 49 -1.86 4.00 17.01
C ARG A 49 -2.82 3.88 18.21
N SER A 50 -3.48 2.73 18.39
CA SER A 50 -4.27 2.47 19.58
C SER A 50 -3.30 2.19 20.72
N ILE A 51 -3.07 3.22 21.53
CA ILE A 51 -2.77 3.13 22.95
C ILE A 51 -1.70 2.07 23.24
N ALA A 52 -0.43 2.42 23.00
CA ALA A 52 0.65 1.72 23.67
C ALA A 52 0.38 1.82 25.17
N SER A 53 -0.17 0.73 25.68
CA SER A 53 -0.44 0.42 27.07
C SER A 53 0.70 0.92 27.95
N SER A 54 0.32 1.71 28.94
CA SER A 54 1.07 1.96 30.18
C SER A 54 1.88 0.74 30.59
N GLY A 55 3.19 0.79 30.33
CA GLY A 55 4.07 -0.36 30.51
C GLY A 55 5.53 0.05 30.40
N ARG A 56 5.95 0.90 31.34
CA ARG A 56 7.33 1.21 31.75
C ARG A 56 8.41 0.47 30.94
N SER A 57 8.84 1.04 29.81
CA SER A 57 10.01 0.56 29.09
C SER A 57 10.72 1.73 28.40
N VAL A 58 11.98 1.88 28.81
CA VAL A 58 13.11 2.69 28.32
C VAL A 58 12.82 3.59 27.10
N PRO A 59 13.20 4.89 27.12
CA PRO A 59 13.07 5.79 25.99
C PRO A 59 14.04 5.35 24.89
N ARG A 60 13.62 4.40 24.05
CA ARG A 60 14.35 4.00 22.86
C ARG A 60 14.05 5.06 21.81
N GLN A 61 14.91 6.07 21.81
CA GLN A 61 15.19 7.02 20.74
C GLN A 61 14.22 6.93 19.54
N LEU A 62 13.29 7.89 19.48
CA LEU A 62 12.36 8.14 18.39
C LEU A 62 13.11 8.17 17.05
N SER A 63 13.25 7.02 16.41
CA SER A 63 13.55 6.97 14.98
C SER A 63 12.27 7.41 14.27
N GLU A 64 12.16 8.69 13.95
CA GLU A 64 11.09 9.37 13.20
C GLU A 64 10.82 8.79 11.79
N ASN A 65 11.37 7.63 11.45
CA ASN A 65 11.56 7.21 10.07
C ASN A 65 11.09 5.77 9.77
N ARG A 66 10.10 5.22 10.50
CA ARG A 66 9.63 3.83 10.26
C ARG A 66 8.11 3.68 10.43
N PRO A 67 7.27 4.04 9.44
CA PRO A 67 5.83 4.07 9.65
C PRO A 67 5.09 2.77 9.30
N TYR A 68 5.70 1.81 8.60
CA TYR A 68 4.97 0.68 8.04
C TYR A 68 5.59 -0.66 8.46
N GLY A 69 4.86 -1.40 9.30
CA GLY A 69 5.28 -2.72 9.80
C GLY A 69 4.94 -3.87 8.84
N ARG A 70 3.87 -3.74 8.05
CA ARG A 70 3.42 -4.67 7.01
C ARG A 70 2.80 -3.89 5.86
N PHE A 71 2.86 -4.44 4.65
CA PHE A 71 2.22 -3.91 3.46
C PHE A 71 1.40 -4.96 2.74
N MET A 72 0.49 -4.50 1.89
CA MET A 72 -0.43 -5.34 1.12
C MET A 72 -0.22 -5.09 -0.35
N LEU A 73 -0.51 -6.10 -1.17
CA LEU A 73 -0.43 -6.03 -2.62
C LEU A 73 -1.82 -6.19 -3.23
N SER A 74 -2.05 -5.53 -4.34
CA SER A 74 -3.22 -5.74 -5.20
C SER A 74 -2.77 -5.74 -6.65
N VAL A 75 -3.40 -6.57 -7.46
CA VAL A 75 -3.15 -6.67 -8.90
C VAL A 75 -4.27 -6.01 -9.68
N HIS A 76 -3.92 -5.40 -10.82
CA HIS A 76 -4.86 -4.71 -11.71
C HIS A 76 -4.49 -5.02 -13.15
N GLN A 77 -5.49 -5.11 -14.03
CA GLN A 77 -5.26 -5.34 -15.46
C GLN A 77 -5.04 -4.02 -16.19
N ARG A 78 -5.69 -2.96 -15.72
CA ARG A 78 -5.66 -1.64 -16.33
C ARG A 78 -5.56 -0.56 -15.27
N LEU A 79 -5.04 0.61 -15.63
CA LEU A 79 -4.76 1.67 -14.67
C LEU A 79 -6.05 2.31 -14.13
N GLU A 80 -7.10 2.34 -14.95
CA GLU A 80 -8.42 2.89 -14.64
C GLU A 80 -9.10 2.16 -13.47
N GLU A 81 -8.67 0.92 -13.18
CA GLU A 81 -9.15 0.15 -12.02
C GLU A 81 -8.69 0.76 -10.69
N LEU A 82 -7.61 1.56 -10.70
CA LEU A 82 -7.12 2.29 -9.53
C LEU A 82 -7.87 3.60 -9.30
N ASP A 83 -8.51 4.17 -10.31
CA ASP A 83 -9.19 5.47 -10.22
C ASP A 83 -10.19 5.58 -9.05
N PRO A 84 -11.12 4.62 -8.82
CA PRO A 84 -12.04 4.73 -7.70
C PRO A 84 -11.32 4.66 -6.35
N ILE A 85 -10.23 3.88 -6.26
CA ILE A 85 -9.44 3.72 -5.04
C ILE A 85 -8.66 5.01 -4.76
N LEU A 86 -7.95 5.53 -5.75
CA LEU A 86 -7.18 6.78 -5.65
C LEU A 86 -8.09 7.97 -5.36
N SER A 87 -9.25 8.04 -6.02
CA SER A 87 -10.25 9.07 -5.77
C SER A 87 -10.79 9.01 -4.34
N ALA A 88 -11.06 7.81 -3.81
CA ALA A 88 -11.51 7.65 -2.44
C ALA A 88 -10.42 7.98 -1.40
N LEU A 89 -9.14 7.86 -1.76
CA LEU A 89 -8.03 8.28 -0.90
C LEU A 89 -7.84 9.81 -0.86
N ILE A 90 -8.22 10.51 -1.93
CA ILE A 90 -8.05 11.97 -2.03
C ILE A 90 -9.29 12.73 -1.52
N VAL A 91 -10.48 12.23 -1.83
CA VAL A 91 -11.75 12.91 -1.51
C VAL A 91 -12.15 12.60 -0.07
N ALA A 92 -12.07 13.62 0.79
CA ALA A 92 -12.57 13.54 2.17
C ALA A 92 -14.05 13.15 2.20
N GLY A 93 -14.41 12.17 3.05
CA GLY A 93 -15.80 11.73 3.26
C GLY A 93 -16.26 10.55 2.40
N LYS A 94 -15.47 10.08 1.42
CA LYS A 94 -15.73 8.80 0.75
C LYS A 94 -15.12 7.65 1.55
N THR A 95 -15.91 6.61 1.81
CA THR A 95 -15.40 5.37 2.42
C THR A 95 -14.54 4.65 1.38
N ALA A 96 -13.22 4.79 1.47
CA ALA A 96 -12.33 3.98 0.67
C ALA A 96 -12.60 2.48 0.96
N PRO A 97 -12.56 1.59 -0.06
CA PRO A 97 -12.71 0.15 0.15
C PRO A 97 -11.64 -0.38 1.12
N PHE A 98 -10.55 0.37 1.28
CA PHE A 98 -9.48 0.11 2.22
C PHE A 98 -9.25 1.35 3.10
N PRO A 99 -9.97 1.49 4.23
CA PRO A 99 -9.76 2.62 5.13
C PRO A 99 -8.32 2.60 5.70
N ASN A 100 -7.74 3.78 5.89
CA ASN A 100 -6.41 3.98 6.49
C ASN A 100 -5.26 3.27 5.73
N ARG A 101 -5.34 3.23 4.40
CA ARG A 101 -4.23 2.75 3.57
C ARG A 101 -3.60 3.87 2.76
N LYS A 102 -2.29 3.80 2.63
CA LYS A 102 -1.51 4.72 1.79
C LYS A 102 -0.89 3.95 0.64
N LEU A 103 -1.03 4.44 -0.58
CA LEU A 103 -0.29 3.89 -1.72
C LEU A 103 1.21 4.20 -1.54
N LEU A 104 2.03 3.16 -1.45
CA LEU A 104 3.48 3.28 -1.27
C LEU A 104 4.21 3.23 -2.61
N ARG A 105 3.86 2.28 -3.47
CA ARG A 105 4.53 2.07 -4.75
C ARG A 105 3.57 1.45 -5.75
N LEU A 106 3.79 1.77 -7.02
CA LEU A 106 3.07 1.21 -8.16
C LEU A 106 4.09 0.59 -9.11
N PHE A 107 3.80 -0.60 -9.60
CA PHE A 107 4.58 -1.28 -10.62
C PHE A 107 3.74 -1.48 -11.86
N VAL A 108 4.31 -1.18 -13.02
CA VAL A 108 3.73 -1.46 -14.34
C VAL A 108 4.71 -2.33 -15.08
N GLN A 109 4.28 -3.52 -15.50
CA GLN A 109 5.14 -4.56 -16.09
C GLN A 109 6.39 -4.80 -15.24
N GLN A 110 6.19 -4.95 -13.92
CA GLN A 110 7.24 -5.18 -12.91
C GLN A 110 8.27 -4.03 -12.78
N LYS A 111 8.07 -2.89 -13.46
CA LYS A 111 8.92 -1.70 -13.33
C LYS A 111 8.29 -0.69 -12.38
N PRO A 112 9.05 -0.11 -11.45
CA PRO A 112 8.52 0.89 -10.52
C PRO A 112 8.13 2.15 -11.29
N VAL A 113 6.93 2.65 -11.01
CA VAL A 113 6.43 3.91 -11.56
C VAL A 113 6.34 4.94 -10.44
N ARG A 114 6.83 6.15 -10.72
CA ARG A 114 6.68 7.29 -9.83
C ARG A 114 5.40 8.04 -10.20
N ILE A 115 4.52 8.23 -9.23
CA ILE A 115 3.35 9.09 -9.38
C ILE A 115 3.85 10.53 -9.24
N LEU A 116 3.86 11.28 -10.34
CA LEU A 116 4.33 12.67 -10.36
C LEU A 116 3.27 13.66 -9.86
N GLY A 117 2.00 13.31 -10.01
CA GLY A 117 0.88 14.11 -9.57
C GLY A 117 -0.43 13.44 -9.93
N VAL A 118 -1.50 13.82 -9.24
CA VAL A 118 -2.87 13.41 -9.57
C VAL A 118 -3.62 14.67 -9.99
N ARG A 119 -4.23 14.66 -11.18
CA ARG A 119 -5.03 15.78 -11.67
C ARG A 119 -6.50 15.41 -11.56
N LEU A 120 -7.22 16.11 -10.69
CA LEU A 120 -8.67 16.01 -10.59
C LEU A 120 -9.31 16.99 -11.57
N LEU A 121 -10.12 16.47 -12.49
CA LEU A 121 -10.97 17.27 -13.36
C LEU A 121 -12.39 17.16 -12.81
N LEU A 122 -12.85 18.24 -12.17
CA LEU A 122 -14.21 18.34 -11.67
C LEU A 122 -15.05 19.04 -12.73
N ASP A 123 -16.07 18.35 -13.23
CA ASP A 123 -17.09 18.97 -14.08
C ASP A 123 -18.28 19.37 -13.20
N PRO A 124 -18.56 20.67 -13.00
CA PRO A 124 -19.73 21.11 -12.26
C PRO A 124 -20.97 20.81 -13.09
N SER A 125 -21.53 19.62 -12.91
CA SER A 125 -22.85 19.29 -13.44
C SER A 125 -23.87 20.18 -12.73
N SER A 126 -24.57 20.99 -13.53
CA SER A 126 -25.62 21.93 -13.14
C SER A 126 -26.86 21.23 -12.58
#